data_AF-A0A9P6SQJ3-F1
#
_entry.id   AF-A0A9P6SQJ3-F1
#
_cell.length_a   1.000
_cell.length_b   1.000
_cell.length_c   1.000
_cell.angle_alpha   90.00
_cell.angle_beta   90.00
_cell.angle_gamma   90.00
#
_symmetry.space_group_name_H-M   'P 1'
#
loop_
_entity.id
_entity.type
_entity.pdbx_description
1 polymer ?
#
loop_
_entity_poly.entity_id
_entity_poly.type
_entity_poly.pdbx_seq_one_letter_code
_entity_poly.pdbx_strand_id
1 'polypeptide(L)'
;MALVPQYLRADEEARIHRQFQGNAWRPNHQVLWSGILREEAQRWADEHEMQTLTTAMGPLMDLSHPLCSWNQKPRRARGKYVKGASAIFAWYISRGERVTVLSPPPPERFHPSGQTNYQTIEEPIVKGMLGTSAVSRIEMVHPMVKGAENIYYQIWPLDNTSTWTAHFGELNVQKRRWRMVQKFKALSSNFGDPEKAEEKEKAEKKEEKSSKKEEKSSKKEEKSSKKEEKSKKKEEKSSKKEEKSKKKEEKSKKKEEKSKKKEEKSKKSEEKAKKISSAFSFAFCLRFLLLLLLLLLLRLLLRLLLLCLPYPLLTSKAKEKVKKVKNANTQGRSESIS
;
A
#
# COMPACT_ATOMS: atom_id res chain seq x y z
N MET A 1 14.09 -17.52 6.86
CA MET A 1 12.99 -17.36 7.86
C MET A 1 11.98 -18.49 7.67
N ALA A 2 11.69 -19.30 8.70
CA ALA A 2 10.93 -20.56 8.56
C ALA A 2 9.47 -20.43 8.05
N LEU A 3 8.88 -19.23 8.14
CA LEU A 3 7.51 -18.95 7.70
C LEU A 3 7.37 -18.64 6.21
N VAL A 4 8.44 -18.17 5.54
CA VAL A 4 8.37 -17.71 4.14
C VAL A 4 8.10 -18.84 3.13
N PRO A 5 8.74 -20.03 3.26
CA PRO A 5 8.49 -21.16 2.36
C PRO A 5 7.05 -21.69 2.36
N GLN A 6 6.26 -21.38 3.40
CA GLN A 6 4.85 -21.77 3.48
C GLN A 6 3.96 -20.93 2.54
N TYR A 7 4.43 -19.77 2.12
CA TYR A 7 3.64 -18.77 1.41
C TYR A 7 4.15 -18.44 0.01
N LEU A 8 5.47 -18.43 -0.19
CA LEU A 8 6.12 -18.02 -1.43
C LEU A 8 6.95 -19.15 -2.01
N ARG A 9 7.07 -19.15 -3.34
CA ARG A 9 8.13 -19.91 -4.01
C ARG A 9 9.47 -19.18 -3.85
N ALA A 10 10.57 -19.92 -3.97
CA ALA A 10 11.92 -19.38 -3.84
C ALA A 10 12.21 -18.22 -4.80
N ASP A 11 11.69 -18.26 -6.04
CA ASP A 11 11.85 -17.18 -7.02
C ASP A 11 11.14 -15.89 -6.61
N GLU A 12 9.99 -16.02 -5.95
CA GLU A 12 9.20 -14.89 -5.48
C GLU A 12 9.84 -14.24 -4.25
N GLU A 13 10.27 -15.06 -3.31
CA GLU A 13 11.04 -14.64 -2.14
C GLU A 13 12.29 -13.86 -2.57
N ALA A 14 13.10 -14.42 -3.47
CA ALA A 14 14.32 -13.77 -3.96
C ALA A 14 14.05 -12.40 -4.59
N ARG A 15 12.96 -12.25 -5.35
CA ARG A 15 12.57 -10.96 -5.95
C ARG A 15 12.16 -9.92 -4.92
N ILE A 16 11.43 -10.34 -3.88
CA ILE A 16 11.03 -9.43 -2.79
C ILE A 16 12.25 -8.99 -2.00
N HIS A 17 13.18 -9.91 -1.69
CA HIS A 17 14.44 -9.55 -1.04
C HIS A 17 15.24 -8.54 -1.87
N ARG A 18 15.36 -8.76 -3.18
CA ARG A 18 16.04 -7.81 -4.08
C ARG A 18 15.37 -6.43 -4.07
N GLN A 19 14.04 -6.38 -4.07
CA GLN A 19 13.29 -5.13 -4.00
C GLN A 19 13.58 -4.36 -2.70
N PHE A 20 13.62 -5.05 -1.55
CA PHE A 20 13.88 -4.42 -0.25
C PHE A 20 15.36 -4.13 0.02
N GLN A 21 16.28 -4.78 -0.69
CA GLN A 21 17.71 -4.43 -0.69
C GLN A 21 18.04 -3.25 -1.62
N GLY A 22 17.10 -2.88 -2.49
CA GLY A 22 17.28 -1.74 -3.40
C GLY A 22 17.16 -0.39 -2.69
N ASN A 23 17.45 0.67 -3.45
CA ASN A 23 17.47 2.05 -2.96
C ASN A 23 16.10 2.59 -2.51
N ALA A 24 15.01 1.86 -2.80
CA ALA A 24 13.67 2.25 -2.42
C ALA A 24 13.40 2.03 -0.93
N TRP A 25 14.15 1.19 -0.22
CA TRP A 25 13.94 0.93 1.20
C TRP A 25 14.47 2.07 2.07
N ARG A 26 13.60 2.66 2.91
CA ARG A 26 13.98 3.73 3.84
C ARG A 26 13.94 3.23 5.29
N PRO A 27 15.08 2.94 5.94
CA PRO A 27 15.09 2.39 7.30
C PRO A 27 14.26 3.24 8.27
N ASN A 28 13.53 2.59 9.19
CA ASN A 28 12.68 3.22 10.21
C ASN A 28 11.52 4.08 9.68
N HIS A 29 11.21 3.99 8.38
CA HIS A 29 10.08 4.68 7.75
C HIS A 29 9.01 3.68 7.30
N GLN A 30 8.84 2.59 8.05
CA GLN A 30 7.86 1.55 7.73
C GLN A 30 6.61 1.71 8.58
N VAL A 31 5.47 1.51 7.93
CA VAL A 31 4.17 1.52 8.60
C VAL A 31 3.44 0.21 8.36
N LEU A 32 2.98 -0.39 9.47
CA LEU A 32 2.04 -1.50 9.50
C LEU A 32 0.66 -0.97 9.88
N TRP A 33 -0.39 -1.74 9.62
CA TRP A 33 -1.73 -1.31 10.00
C TRP A 33 -2.65 -2.49 10.23
N SER A 34 -3.57 -2.33 11.17
CA SER A 34 -4.62 -3.29 11.46
C SER A 34 -5.93 -2.58 11.73
N GLY A 35 -7.03 -3.14 11.23
CA GLY A 35 -8.36 -2.54 11.40
C GLY A 35 -8.63 -1.26 10.61
N ILE A 36 -7.65 -0.65 9.95
CA ILE A 36 -7.87 0.54 9.11
C ILE A 36 -8.06 0.14 7.63
N LEU A 37 -8.78 0.95 6.87
CA LEU A 37 -8.93 0.75 5.43
C LEU A 37 -7.58 0.92 4.73
N ARG A 38 -7.30 0.12 3.69
CA ARG A 38 -6.01 0.17 2.98
C ARG A 38 -5.74 1.57 2.42
N GLU A 39 -6.76 2.20 1.87
CA GLU A 39 -6.69 3.51 1.22
C GLU A 39 -6.38 4.61 2.25
N GLU A 40 -6.88 4.47 3.47
CA GLU A 40 -6.63 5.40 4.57
C GLU A 40 -5.22 5.23 5.12
N ALA A 41 -4.78 3.97 5.34
CA ALA A 41 -3.42 3.68 5.76
C ALA A 41 -2.38 4.13 4.72
N GLN A 42 -2.66 3.93 3.43
CA GLN A 42 -1.78 4.41 2.35
C GLN A 42 -1.72 5.92 2.31
N ARG A 43 -2.86 6.62 2.39
CA ARG A 43 -2.89 8.09 2.40
C ARG A 43 -2.09 8.66 3.57
N TRP A 44 -2.32 8.12 4.77
CA TRP A 44 -1.55 8.53 5.96
C TRP A 44 -0.06 8.30 5.75
N ALA A 45 0.32 7.15 5.16
CA ALA A 45 1.73 6.87 4.88
C ALA A 45 2.34 7.87 3.90
N ASP A 46 1.62 8.19 2.81
CA ASP A 46 2.09 9.13 1.79
C ASP A 46 2.26 10.54 2.37
N GLU A 47 1.31 11.00 3.21
CA GLU A 47 1.37 12.29 3.91
C GLU A 47 2.52 12.39 4.91
N HIS A 48 2.96 11.26 5.47
CA HIS A 48 4.03 11.18 6.47
C HIS A 48 5.36 10.69 5.92
N GLU A 49 5.48 10.56 4.59
CA GLU A 49 6.65 9.99 3.92
C GLU A 49 7.05 8.60 4.45
N MET A 50 6.06 7.81 4.85
CA MET A 50 6.22 6.43 5.34
C MET A 50 5.97 5.42 4.22
N GLN A 51 6.39 4.18 4.45
CA GLN A 51 6.31 3.09 3.49
C GLN A 51 5.40 2.00 4.01
N THR A 52 4.26 1.83 3.35
CA THR A 52 3.44 0.63 3.51
C THR A 52 4.11 -0.55 2.81
N LEU A 53 3.64 -1.77 3.07
CA LEU A 53 4.01 -2.94 2.28
C LEU A 53 3.80 -2.71 0.77
N THR A 54 2.73 -1.99 0.38
CA THR A 54 2.49 -1.69 -1.05
C THR A 54 3.58 -0.78 -1.59
N THR A 55 3.90 0.30 -0.88
CA THR A 55 4.95 1.26 -1.28
C THR A 55 6.31 0.56 -1.41
N ALA A 56 6.70 -0.23 -0.40
CA ALA A 56 7.99 -0.92 -0.38
C ALA A 56 8.12 -1.95 -1.52
N MET A 57 7.02 -2.63 -1.86
CA MET A 57 7.01 -3.65 -2.92
C MET A 57 7.02 -3.05 -4.33
N GLY A 58 6.61 -1.78 -4.49
CA GLY A 58 6.71 -1.01 -5.72
C GLY A 58 6.22 -1.78 -6.96
N PRO A 59 7.07 -1.97 -8.00
CA PRO A 59 6.72 -2.70 -9.24
C PRO A 59 6.13 -4.11 -9.04
N LEU A 60 6.41 -4.75 -7.90
CA LEU A 60 5.91 -6.10 -7.62
C LEU A 60 4.43 -6.13 -7.23
N MET A 61 3.87 -4.99 -6.83
CA MET A 61 2.45 -4.83 -6.48
C MET A 61 1.72 -3.74 -7.29
N ASP A 62 2.41 -3.02 -8.16
CA ASP A 62 1.78 -2.10 -9.10
C ASP A 62 1.04 -2.85 -10.21
N LEU A 63 -0.27 -2.63 -10.34
CA LEU A 63 -1.11 -3.26 -11.35
C LEU A 63 -0.73 -2.93 -12.79
N SER A 64 -0.11 -1.76 -13.04
CA SER A 64 0.33 -1.35 -14.37
C SER A 64 1.70 -1.89 -14.76
N HIS A 65 2.47 -2.45 -13.82
CA HIS A 65 3.85 -2.83 -14.08
C HIS A 65 3.96 -4.26 -14.65
N PRO A 66 4.78 -4.51 -15.70
CA PRO A 66 5.02 -5.86 -16.24
C PRO A 66 5.60 -6.87 -15.24
N LEU A 67 6.20 -6.39 -14.15
CA LEU A 67 6.82 -7.20 -13.09
C LEU A 67 5.81 -7.62 -12.02
N CYS A 68 4.56 -7.18 -12.12
CA CYS A 68 3.53 -7.45 -11.16
C CYS A 68 3.09 -8.91 -11.20
N SER A 69 3.66 -9.72 -10.32
CA SER A 69 3.23 -11.10 -10.12
C SER A 69 1.92 -11.19 -9.34
N TRP A 70 1.46 -10.09 -8.74
CA TRP A 70 0.23 -10.06 -7.96
C TRP A 70 -1.02 -10.24 -8.85
N ASN A 71 -1.10 -9.58 -10.01
CA ASN A 71 -2.30 -9.64 -10.86
C ASN A 71 -2.39 -10.96 -11.66
N GLN A 72 -1.26 -11.55 -12.03
CA GLN A 72 -1.19 -12.81 -12.77
C GLN A 72 -1.68 -14.03 -11.95
N LYS A 73 -1.94 -13.85 -10.65
CA LYS A 73 -2.30 -14.95 -9.73
C LYS A 73 -3.81 -15.09 -9.52
N PRO A 74 -4.32 -16.31 -9.33
CA PRO A 74 -5.68 -16.53 -8.85
C PRO A 74 -5.85 -16.02 -7.41
N ARG A 75 -7.08 -15.66 -7.04
CA ARG A 75 -7.40 -14.98 -5.76
C ARG A 75 -6.82 -15.67 -4.51
N ARG A 76 -6.84 -17.00 -4.43
CA ARG A 76 -6.26 -17.76 -3.31
C ARG A 76 -4.73 -17.63 -3.25
N ALA A 77 -4.07 -17.67 -4.41
CA ALA A 77 -2.62 -17.50 -4.51
C ALA A 77 -2.19 -16.05 -4.20
N ARG A 78 -3.02 -15.05 -4.54
CA ARG A 78 -2.79 -13.65 -4.12
C ARG A 78 -2.73 -13.50 -2.60
N GLY A 79 -3.63 -14.17 -1.88
CA GLY A 79 -3.64 -14.17 -0.42
C GLY A 79 -2.35 -14.75 0.19
N LYS A 80 -1.87 -15.88 -0.33
CA LYS A 80 -0.58 -16.47 0.08
C LYS A 80 0.59 -15.55 -0.23
N TYR A 81 0.63 -14.99 -1.43
CA TYR A 81 1.68 -14.05 -1.85
C TYR A 81 1.76 -12.84 -0.91
N VAL A 82 0.62 -12.21 -0.59
CA VAL A 82 0.59 -11.07 0.34
C VAL A 82 1.04 -11.47 1.74
N LYS A 83 0.66 -12.64 2.25
CA LYS A 83 1.14 -13.15 3.55
C LYS A 83 2.65 -13.35 3.57
N GLY A 84 3.22 -13.92 2.51
CA GLY A 84 4.67 -14.09 2.40
C GLY A 84 5.42 -12.77 2.25
N ALA A 85 4.91 -11.83 1.43
CA ALA A 85 5.49 -10.50 1.31
C ALA A 85 5.43 -9.71 2.63
N SER A 86 4.31 -9.83 3.36
CA SER A 86 4.11 -9.28 4.70
C SER A 86 5.11 -9.86 5.72
N ALA A 87 5.36 -11.17 5.66
CA ALA A 87 6.40 -11.84 6.45
C ALA A 87 7.81 -11.28 6.17
N ILE A 88 8.20 -11.16 4.90
CA ILE A 88 9.51 -10.60 4.53
C ILE A 88 9.60 -9.12 4.94
N PHE A 89 8.52 -8.35 4.75
CA PHE A 89 8.46 -6.94 5.12
C PHE A 89 8.67 -6.73 6.62
N ALA A 90 7.96 -7.51 7.45
CA ALA A 90 8.14 -7.51 8.90
C ALA A 90 9.55 -7.92 9.31
N TRP A 91 10.18 -8.87 8.61
CA TRP A 91 11.56 -9.27 8.87
C TRP A 91 12.58 -8.17 8.58
N TYR A 92 12.40 -7.39 7.51
CA TYR A 92 13.26 -6.22 7.27
C TYR A 92 13.04 -5.12 8.30
N ILE A 93 11.78 -4.88 8.68
CA ILE A 93 11.43 -3.94 9.76
C ILE A 93 12.10 -4.32 11.07
N SER A 94 12.13 -5.61 11.40
CA SER A 94 12.63 -6.10 12.69
C SER A 94 14.15 -5.91 12.89
N ARG A 95 14.86 -5.48 11.85
CA ARG A 95 16.27 -5.07 11.89
C ARG A 95 16.47 -3.58 12.13
N GLY A 96 15.38 -2.81 12.15
CA GLY A 96 15.37 -1.38 12.44
C GLY A 96 15.16 -1.08 13.92
N GLU A 97 15.17 0.21 14.24
CA GLU A 97 14.96 0.71 15.60
C GLU A 97 13.47 0.73 15.97
N ARG A 98 12.60 1.09 15.02
CA ARG A 98 11.18 1.31 15.30
C ARG A 98 10.28 0.97 14.11
N VAL A 99 9.01 0.75 14.42
CA VAL A 99 7.94 0.64 13.43
C VAL A 99 6.68 1.35 13.92
N THR A 100 5.98 2.00 13.01
CA THR A 100 4.68 2.62 13.27
C THR A 100 3.56 1.65 12.91
N VAL A 101 2.55 1.54 13.77
CA VAL A 101 1.34 0.74 13.56
C VAL A 101 0.13 1.65 13.59
N LEU A 102 -0.65 1.65 12.50
CA LEU A 102 -1.92 2.37 12.46
C LEU A 102 -3.04 1.44 12.92
N SER A 103 -3.86 1.89 13.86
CA SER A 103 -5.03 1.14 14.31
C SER A 103 -6.20 2.04 14.72
N PRO A 104 -7.42 1.50 14.85
CA PRO A 104 -8.49 2.13 15.61
C PRO A 104 -8.06 2.49 17.03
N PRO A 105 -8.65 3.53 17.65
CA PRO A 105 -8.31 3.91 19.02
C PRO A 105 -8.72 2.81 20.03
N PRO A 106 -8.11 2.81 21.24
CA PRO A 106 -8.57 2.02 22.37
C PRO A 106 -10.06 2.27 22.65
N PRO A 107 -10.78 1.28 23.22
CA PRO A 107 -10.26 0.00 23.74
C PRO A 107 -10.08 -1.10 22.67
N GLU A 108 -10.81 -1.06 21.56
CA GLU A 108 -10.76 -2.12 20.52
C GLU A 108 -9.79 -1.79 19.37
N ARG A 109 -8.48 -1.82 19.63
CA ARG A 109 -7.45 -1.52 18.61
C ARG A 109 -7.34 -2.58 17.50
N PHE A 110 -7.55 -3.84 17.85
CA PHE A 110 -7.31 -4.95 16.93
C PHE A 110 -8.54 -5.79 16.71
N HIS A 111 -8.53 -6.53 15.61
CA HIS A 111 -9.60 -7.47 15.32
C HIS A 111 -9.70 -8.52 16.43
N PRO A 112 -10.89 -8.74 17.03
CA PRO A 112 -11.06 -9.65 18.18
C PRO A 112 -10.67 -11.11 17.89
N SER A 113 -10.72 -11.54 16.62
CA SER A 113 -10.33 -12.91 16.27
C SER A 113 -8.83 -13.20 16.36
N GLY A 114 -7.97 -12.19 16.46
CA GLY A 114 -6.51 -12.40 16.43
C GLY A 114 -5.94 -12.81 15.07
N GLN A 115 -6.75 -12.84 14.00
CA GLN A 115 -6.39 -13.50 12.74
C GLN A 115 -6.02 -12.54 11.61
N THR A 116 -5.75 -11.28 11.92
CA THR A 116 -5.23 -10.34 10.90
C THR A 116 -3.79 -10.71 10.52
N ASN A 117 -3.35 -10.30 9.33
CA ASN A 117 -1.96 -10.49 8.93
C ASN A 117 -1.00 -9.83 9.93
N TYR A 118 -1.35 -8.63 10.42
CA TYR A 118 -0.61 -7.97 11.49
C TYR A 118 -0.44 -8.88 12.71
N GLN A 119 -1.55 -9.36 13.30
CA GLN A 119 -1.50 -10.16 14.53
C GLN A 119 -0.85 -11.54 14.36
N THR A 120 -1.02 -12.20 13.20
CA THR A 120 -0.57 -13.58 13.00
C THR A 120 0.80 -13.72 12.37
N ILE A 121 1.29 -12.67 11.70
CA ILE A 121 2.53 -12.72 10.92
C ILE A 121 3.43 -11.56 11.34
N GLU A 122 2.99 -10.32 11.14
CA GLU A 122 3.89 -9.16 11.22
C GLU A 122 4.32 -8.88 12.67
N GLU A 123 3.38 -8.83 13.60
CA GLU A 123 3.60 -8.52 15.01
C GLU A 123 4.58 -9.50 15.68
N PRO A 124 4.41 -10.85 15.58
CA PRO A 124 5.38 -11.78 16.14
C PRO A 124 6.80 -11.62 15.56
N ILE A 125 6.93 -11.28 14.28
CA ILE A 125 8.24 -11.10 13.63
C ILE A 125 8.92 -9.82 14.13
N VAL A 126 8.21 -8.69 14.15
CA VAL A 126 8.81 -7.42 14.61
C VAL A 126 9.13 -7.45 16.11
N LYS A 127 8.42 -8.26 16.90
CA LYS A 127 8.72 -8.53 18.31
C LYS A 127 9.84 -9.56 18.52
N GLY A 128 10.39 -10.16 17.47
CA GLY A 128 11.45 -11.16 17.57
C GLY A 128 11.02 -12.54 18.07
N MET A 129 9.71 -12.84 18.14
CA MET A 129 9.17 -14.07 18.71
C MET A 129 9.50 -15.35 17.91
N LEU A 130 10.08 -15.20 16.72
CA LEU A 130 10.36 -16.28 15.78
C LEU A 130 11.87 -16.48 15.56
N GLY A 131 12.68 -16.13 16.56
CA GLY A 131 14.14 -16.17 16.47
C GLY A 131 14.73 -15.12 15.53
N THR A 132 13.97 -14.06 15.26
CA THR A 132 14.38 -12.90 14.46
C THR A 132 14.85 -11.78 15.37
N SER A 133 15.63 -10.83 14.84
CA SER A 133 15.85 -9.54 15.52
C SER A 133 14.51 -8.90 15.83
N ALA A 134 14.40 -8.23 16.97
CA ALA A 134 13.24 -7.41 17.31
C ALA A 134 13.55 -5.94 17.03
N VAL A 135 12.53 -5.15 16.69
CA VAL A 135 12.65 -3.69 16.77
C VAL A 135 12.96 -3.27 18.21
N SER A 136 13.43 -2.05 18.43
CA SER A 136 13.58 -1.50 19.79
C SER A 136 12.25 -1.04 20.37
N ARG A 137 11.34 -0.51 19.54
CA ARG A 137 9.98 -0.12 19.95
C ARG A 137 8.94 -0.18 18.83
N ILE A 138 7.69 -0.36 19.24
CA ILE A 138 6.53 -0.23 18.35
C ILE A 138 5.74 1.01 18.77
N GLU A 139 5.53 1.93 17.83
CA GLU A 139 4.76 3.15 18.01
C GLU A 139 3.38 2.97 17.38
N MET A 140 2.33 3.43 18.05
CA MET A 140 0.94 3.33 17.60
C MET A 140 0.40 4.72 17.28
N VAL A 141 -0.40 4.81 16.21
CA VAL A 141 -1.11 6.03 15.82
C VAL A 141 -2.56 5.70 15.48
N HIS A 142 -3.46 6.65 15.74
CA HIS A 142 -4.90 6.53 15.50
C HIS A 142 -5.43 7.61 14.53
N PRO A 143 -5.21 7.46 13.20
CA PRO A 143 -5.60 8.46 12.19
C PRO A 143 -7.10 8.81 12.16
N MET A 144 -7.94 7.95 12.72
CA MET A 144 -9.40 8.12 12.75
C MET A 144 -9.89 9.11 13.82
N VAL A 145 -9.00 9.51 14.73
CA VAL A 145 -9.33 10.39 15.86
C VAL A 145 -8.87 11.80 15.51
N LYS A 146 -9.83 12.72 15.39
CA LYS A 146 -9.54 14.13 15.11
C LYS A 146 -8.63 14.72 16.20
N GLY A 147 -7.53 15.33 15.79
CA GLY A 147 -6.51 15.89 16.68
C GLY A 147 -5.50 14.86 17.21
N ALA A 148 -5.66 13.57 16.89
CA ALA A 148 -4.71 12.52 17.25
C ALA A 148 -4.09 11.85 16.01
N GLU A 149 -4.26 12.42 14.82
CA GLU A 149 -3.85 11.83 13.55
C GLU A 149 -2.34 11.56 13.49
N ASN A 150 -1.57 12.37 14.22
CA ASN A 150 -0.11 12.36 14.24
C ASN A 150 0.44 12.15 15.65
N ILE A 151 -0.40 11.64 16.56
CA ILE A 151 0.00 11.41 17.95
C ILE A 151 0.46 9.97 18.10
N TYR A 152 1.74 9.83 18.43
CA TYR A 152 2.42 8.55 18.63
C TYR A 152 2.45 8.22 20.11
N TYR A 153 2.24 6.95 20.43
CA TYR A 153 2.57 6.41 21.74
C TYR A 153 3.14 5.01 21.60
N GLN A 154 4.01 4.64 22.52
CA GLN A 154 4.64 3.33 22.50
C GLN A 154 3.67 2.25 23.00
N ILE A 155 3.65 1.10 22.31
CA ILE A 155 2.88 -0.09 22.73
C ILE A 155 3.74 -1.31 23.03
N TRP A 156 5.03 -1.24 22.70
CA TRP A 156 5.99 -2.30 22.97
C TRP A 156 7.42 -1.71 22.97
N PRO A 157 8.33 -2.13 23.87
CA PRO A 157 8.09 -3.09 24.96
C PRO A 157 7.24 -2.54 26.11
N LEU A 158 7.18 -1.22 26.29
CA LEU A 158 6.33 -0.55 27.28
C LEU A 158 5.02 -0.09 26.63
N ASP A 159 3.89 -0.44 27.24
CA ASP A 159 2.57 -0.05 26.74
C ASP A 159 2.08 1.23 27.43
N ASN A 160 2.12 2.35 26.69
CA ASN A 160 1.68 3.67 27.14
C ASN A 160 0.25 4.01 26.70
N THR A 161 -0.58 2.98 26.44
CA THR A 161 -2.00 3.17 26.10
C THR A 161 -2.75 4.03 27.12
N SER A 162 -2.51 3.81 28.41
CA SER A 162 -3.21 4.53 29.48
C SER A 162 -2.98 6.03 29.39
N THR A 163 -1.76 6.46 29.10
CA THR A 163 -1.41 7.87 28.89
C THR A 163 -2.16 8.46 27.70
N TRP A 164 -2.27 7.70 26.60
CA TRP A 164 -3.04 8.13 25.43
C TRP A 164 -4.54 8.25 25.77
N THR A 165 -5.11 7.26 26.45
CA THR A 165 -6.52 7.25 26.87
C THR A 165 -6.82 8.37 27.87
N ALA A 166 -5.89 8.73 28.75
CA ALA A 166 -6.05 9.88 29.64
C ALA A 166 -6.12 11.21 28.89
N HIS A 167 -5.41 11.33 27.76
CA HIS A 167 -5.38 12.55 26.95
C HIS A 167 -6.59 12.69 26.01
N PHE A 168 -7.03 11.60 25.37
CA PHE A 168 -8.11 11.63 24.37
C PHE A 168 -9.46 11.08 24.86
N GLY A 169 -9.49 10.50 26.06
CA GLY A 169 -10.65 9.82 26.62
C GLY A 169 -10.92 8.45 26.01
N GLU A 170 -11.86 7.72 26.61
CA GLU A 170 -12.47 6.56 25.97
C GLU A 170 -13.47 7.03 24.92
N LEU A 171 -13.04 6.98 23.66
CA LEU A 171 -13.93 7.32 22.56
C LEU A 171 -15.02 6.24 22.48
N ASN A 172 -16.27 6.68 22.53
CA ASN A 172 -17.44 5.82 22.42
C ASN A 172 -17.59 5.37 20.94
N VAL A 173 -16.70 4.48 20.51
CA VAL A 173 -16.67 3.98 19.14
C VAL A 173 -17.84 3.02 19.00
N GLN A 174 -18.90 3.48 18.31
CA GLN A 174 -19.99 2.64 17.83
C GLN A 174 -19.44 1.27 17.41
N LYS A 175 -19.93 0.20 18.07
CA LYS A 175 -19.35 -1.15 18.02
C LYS A 175 -18.90 -1.49 16.61
N ARG A 176 -17.59 -1.57 16.42
CA ARG A 176 -16.99 -1.51 15.09
C ARG A 176 -17.38 -2.76 14.32
N ARG A 177 -17.85 -2.58 13.08
CA ARG A 177 -18.18 -3.70 12.19
C ARG A 177 -16.90 -4.24 11.57
N TRP A 178 -16.28 -5.18 12.27
CA TRP A 178 -15.11 -5.91 11.80
C TRP A 178 -15.44 -6.73 10.54
N ARG A 179 -14.52 -6.78 9.58
CA ARG A 179 -14.65 -7.66 8.40
C ARG A 179 -14.48 -9.11 8.84
N MET A 180 -15.29 -10.02 8.31
CA MET A 180 -15.13 -11.45 8.62
C MET A 180 -13.75 -11.96 8.15
N VAL A 181 -12.98 -12.50 9.08
CA VAL A 181 -11.71 -13.18 8.82
C VAL A 181 -11.92 -14.69 8.86
N GLN A 182 -11.26 -15.45 7.98
CA GLN A 182 -11.32 -16.91 7.99
C GLN A 182 -10.59 -17.44 9.23
N LYS A 183 -11.28 -18.30 10.01
CA LYS A 183 -10.68 -18.98 11.16
C LYS A 183 -9.61 -19.96 10.67
N PHE A 184 -8.34 -19.63 10.85
CA PHE A 184 -7.25 -20.60 10.72
C PHE A 184 -7.07 -21.31 12.07
N LYS A 185 -7.12 -22.65 12.04
CA LYS A 185 -6.83 -23.50 13.19
C LYS A 185 -5.32 -23.37 13.47
N ALA A 186 -4.95 -23.03 14.70
CA ALA A 186 -3.55 -22.92 15.10
C ALA A 186 -2.84 -24.25 14.80
N LEU A 187 -1.77 -24.19 14.01
CA LEU A 187 -0.83 -25.30 13.85
C LEU A 187 0.09 -25.28 15.07
N SER A 188 -0.35 -25.92 16.15
CA SER A 188 0.58 -26.47 17.14
C SER A 188 0.99 -27.85 16.62
N SER A 189 2.19 -27.96 16.05
CA SER A 189 2.82 -29.27 15.82
C SER A 189 4.33 -29.14 15.88
N ASN A 190 4.84 -29.46 17.07
CA ASN A 190 5.95 -30.36 17.35
C ASN A 190 7.33 -29.97 16.79
N PHE A 191 8.11 -29.34 17.66
CA PHE A 191 9.54 -29.63 17.76
C PHE A 191 9.80 -30.26 19.13
N GLY A 192 10.40 -31.45 19.13
CA GLY A 192 10.90 -32.12 20.33
C GLY A 192 10.56 -33.61 20.37
N ASP A 193 11.50 -34.43 19.92
CA ASP A 193 11.82 -35.74 20.53
C ASP A 193 13.32 -35.64 20.86
N PRO A 194 13.82 -36.15 22.00
CA PRO A 194 13.81 -37.60 22.24
C PRO A 194 13.40 -38.03 23.67
N GLU A 195 12.68 -39.17 23.73
CA GLU A 195 13.06 -40.37 24.50
C GLU A 195 13.10 -40.29 26.05
N LYS A 196 12.05 -40.81 26.71
CA LYS A 196 12.19 -41.80 27.80
C LYS A 196 10.85 -42.45 28.22
N ALA A 197 10.87 -43.77 28.17
CA ALA A 197 10.21 -44.74 29.05
C ALA A 197 8.67 -44.79 29.11
N GLU A 198 8.17 -45.88 28.53
CA GLU A 198 7.01 -46.64 28.97
C GLU A 198 6.93 -46.75 30.51
N GLU A 199 5.73 -46.57 31.09
CA GLU A 199 5.03 -47.58 31.91
C GLU A 199 3.80 -46.93 32.59
N LYS A 200 2.75 -47.75 32.81
CA LYS A 200 1.53 -47.50 33.62
C LYS A 200 0.30 -46.95 32.90
N GLU A 201 -0.22 -47.83 32.05
CA GLU A 201 -1.65 -48.14 32.02
C GLU A 201 -2.09 -48.80 33.37
N LYS A 202 -3.37 -48.65 33.72
CA LYS A 202 -4.14 -49.39 34.75
C LYS A 202 -3.93 -49.09 36.25
N ALA A 203 -4.76 -48.17 36.75
CA ALA A 203 -5.53 -48.19 38.01
C ALA A 203 -6.10 -46.76 38.12
N GLU A 204 -7.38 -46.44 38.21
CA GLU A 204 -8.51 -47.10 38.82
C GLU A 204 -9.77 -46.79 38.02
N LYS A 205 -10.46 -47.86 37.63
CA LYS A 205 -11.86 -47.85 37.25
C LYS A 205 -12.54 -48.68 38.33
N LYS A 206 -13.16 -48.03 39.34
CA LYS A 206 -14.32 -48.53 40.10
C LYS A 206 -14.64 -47.65 41.32
N GLU A 207 -15.51 -46.69 41.09
CA GLU A 207 -16.69 -46.42 41.93
C GLU A 207 -17.84 -46.12 40.96
N GLU A 208 -18.26 -47.14 40.21
CA GLU A 208 -19.57 -47.80 40.34
C GLU A 208 -20.67 -47.08 41.15
N LYS A 209 -21.76 -46.82 40.42
CA LYS A 209 -23.15 -47.14 40.81
C LYS A 209 -23.84 -46.26 41.86
N SER A 210 -24.33 -45.13 41.37
CA SER A 210 -25.73 -44.70 41.51
C SER A 210 -25.93 -43.58 40.49
N SER A 211 -26.67 -43.70 39.39
CA SER A 211 -28.06 -44.12 39.29
C SER A 211 -28.33 -44.45 37.81
N LYS A 212 -28.45 -45.73 37.49
CA LYS A 212 -29.04 -46.20 36.25
C LYS A 212 -30.40 -46.79 36.59
N LYS A 213 -31.39 -45.93 36.70
CA LYS A 213 -32.80 -46.33 36.71
C LYS A 213 -33.67 -45.14 36.32
N GLU A 214 -33.59 -44.76 35.04
CA GLU A 214 -34.78 -44.37 34.28
C GLU A 214 -34.47 -44.33 32.78
N GLU A 215 -35.42 -44.91 32.05
CA GLU A 215 -35.76 -44.65 30.64
C GLU A 215 -34.78 -45.05 29.55
N LYS A 216 -34.53 -46.36 29.57
CA LYS A 216 -34.51 -47.20 28.37
C LYS A 216 -35.94 -47.26 27.76
N SER A 217 -36.42 -46.15 27.18
CA SER A 217 -37.77 -46.05 26.58
C SER A 217 -37.93 -44.92 25.55
N SER A 218 -36.95 -44.66 24.67
CA SER A 218 -37.24 -43.83 23.48
C SER A 218 -36.33 -44.08 22.27
N LYS A 219 -35.65 -45.24 22.24
CA LYS A 219 -34.94 -45.72 21.05
C LYS A 219 -35.85 -46.59 20.17
N LYS A 220 -37.05 -46.07 19.84
CA LYS A 220 -37.93 -46.62 18.80
C LYS A 220 -39.01 -45.63 18.33
N GLU A 221 -38.70 -44.33 18.23
CA GLU A 221 -39.60 -43.35 17.59
C GLU A 221 -38.85 -42.29 16.76
N GLU A 222 -37.60 -42.55 16.41
CA GLU A 222 -36.75 -41.63 15.64
C GLU A 222 -36.64 -42.01 14.15
N LYS A 223 -37.72 -42.58 13.59
CA LYS A 223 -37.77 -42.98 12.16
C LYS A 223 -39.06 -42.60 11.42
N SER A 224 -39.99 -41.89 12.04
CA SER A 224 -41.26 -41.44 11.42
C SER A 224 -41.43 -39.90 11.38
N SER A 225 -40.74 -39.12 12.21
CA SER A 225 -40.82 -37.64 12.18
C SER A 225 -39.95 -36.97 11.10
N LYS A 226 -39.11 -37.72 10.39
CA LYS A 226 -38.19 -37.21 9.34
C LYS A 226 -38.81 -37.12 7.94
N LYS A 227 -40.13 -37.32 7.79
CA LYS A 227 -40.81 -37.30 6.48
C LYS A 227 -41.90 -36.23 6.31
N GLU A 228 -42.35 -35.56 7.37
CA GLU A 228 -43.37 -34.49 7.28
C GLU A 228 -42.85 -33.06 7.45
N GLU A 229 -41.71 -32.83 8.09
CA GLU A 229 -41.09 -31.48 8.15
C GLU A 229 -40.42 -31.08 6.82
N LYS A 230 -40.24 -32.03 5.90
CA LYS A 230 -39.63 -31.84 4.57
C LYS A 230 -40.62 -31.31 3.52
N SER A 231 -41.93 -31.33 3.80
CA SER A 231 -43.00 -30.85 2.91
C SER A 231 -43.34 -29.38 3.19
N LYS A 232 -43.48 -28.97 4.47
CA LYS A 232 -43.81 -27.57 4.83
C LYS A 232 -42.66 -26.58 4.56
N LYS A 233 -41.40 -27.02 4.63
CA LYS A 233 -40.22 -26.19 4.29
C LYS A 233 -40.00 -25.99 2.78
N LYS A 234 -40.80 -26.65 1.93
CA LYS A 234 -40.71 -26.56 0.46
C LYS A 234 -41.69 -25.53 -0.12
N GLU A 235 -42.84 -25.29 0.53
CA GLU A 235 -43.82 -24.26 0.13
C GLU A 235 -43.47 -22.85 0.62
N GLU A 236 -42.88 -22.69 1.80
CA GLU A 236 -42.42 -21.36 2.26
C GLU A 236 -41.21 -20.83 1.45
N LYS A 237 -40.56 -21.73 0.70
CA LYS A 237 -39.39 -21.45 -0.14
C LYS A 237 -39.76 -21.08 -1.58
N SER A 238 -40.99 -21.34 -2.03
CA SER A 238 -41.49 -20.91 -3.35
C SER A 238 -42.08 -19.50 -3.29
N SER A 239 -42.86 -19.15 -2.26
CA SER A 239 -43.44 -17.81 -2.10
C SER A 239 -42.39 -16.70 -1.88
N LYS A 240 -41.32 -16.99 -1.10
CA LYS A 240 -40.19 -16.05 -0.89
C LYS A 240 -39.27 -15.91 -2.10
N LYS A 241 -39.38 -16.79 -3.11
CA LYS A 241 -38.60 -16.74 -4.35
C LYS A 241 -39.26 -15.86 -5.41
N GLU A 242 -40.59 -15.76 -5.41
CA GLU A 242 -41.38 -14.87 -6.28
C GLU A 242 -41.35 -13.40 -5.84
N GLU A 243 -41.35 -13.12 -4.53
CA GLU A 243 -41.21 -11.74 -4.04
C GLU A 243 -39.80 -11.17 -4.32
N LYS A 244 -38.79 -12.07 -4.33
CA LYS A 244 -37.40 -11.72 -4.61
C LYS A 244 -37.11 -11.55 -6.10
N SER A 245 -37.91 -12.12 -7.01
CA SER A 245 -37.78 -11.87 -8.46
C SER A 245 -38.41 -10.53 -8.85
N LYS A 246 -39.61 -10.18 -8.36
CA LYS A 246 -40.26 -8.88 -8.63
C LYS A 246 -39.40 -7.70 -8.14
N LYS A 247 -38.79 -7.80 -6.96
CA LYS A 247 -37.88 -6.75 -6.42
C LYS A 247 -36.53 -6.66 -7.15
N LYS A 248 -36.12 -7.70 -7.88
CA LYS A 248 -34.88 -7.71 -8.67
C LYS A 248 -35.08 -7.04 -10.02
N GLU A 249 -36.27 -7.17 -10.61
CA GLU A 249 -36.65 -6.61 -11.90
C GLU A 249 -36.90 -5.09 -11.82
N GLU A 250 -37.48 -4.62 -10.73
CA GLU A 250 -37.64 -3.18 -10.45
C GLU A 250 -36.27 -2.49 -10.22
N LYS A 251 -35.34 -3.20 -9.57
CA LYS A 251 -33.98 -2.72 -9.32
C LYS A 251 -33.10 -2.71 -10.58
N SER A 252 -33.37 -3.57 -11.57
CA SER A 252 -32.67 -3.52 -12.87
C SER A 252 -33.15 -2.36 -13.73
N LYS A 253 -34.46 -2.09 -13.79
CA LYS A 253 -35.00 -0.92 -14.54
C LYS A 253 -34.46 0.41 -14.00
N LYS A 254 -34.39 0.57 -12.68
CA LYS A 254 -33.82 1.77 -12.04
C LYS A 254 -32.31 1.91 -12.24
N LYS A 255 -31.59 0.81 -12.48
CA LYS A 255 -30.13 0.82 -12.73
C LYS A 255 -29.82 1.20 -14.18
N GLU A 256 -30.66 0.78 -15.12
CA GLU A 256 -30.54 1.07 -16.55
C GLU A 256 -30.82 2.55 -16.87
N GLU A 257 -31.83 3.14 -16.22
CA GLU A 257 -32.14 4.56 -16.33
C GLU A 257 -31.01 5.44 -15.78
N LYS A 258 -30.39 5.01 -14.66
CA LYS A 258 -29.25 5.71 -14.05
C LYS A 258 -27.97 5.60 -14.89
N SER A 259 -27.78 4.52 -15.67
CA SER A 259 -26.67 4.43 -16.63
C SER A 259 -26.86 5.34 -17.84
N LYS A 260 -28.07 5.41 -18.41
CA LYS A 260 -28.36 6.30 -19.55
C LYS A 260 -28.12 7.78 -19.19
N LYS A 261 -28.55 8.21 -18.00
CA LYS A 261 -28.30 9.58 -17.50
C LYS A 261 -26.81 9.89 -17.22
N LYS A 262 -26.00 8.87 -16.92
CA LYS A 262 -24.56 9.04 -16.66
C LYS A 262 -23.76 9.16 -17.96
N GLU A 263 -24.18 8.42 -19.00
CA GLU A 263 -23.55 8.45 -20.32
C GLU A 263 -23.84 9.76 -21.08
N GLU A 264 -25.05 10.32 -20.92
CA GLU A 264 -25.38 11.63 -21.50
C GLU A 264 -24.58 12.76 -20.84
N LYS A 265 -24.35 12.67 -19.52
CA LYS A 265 -23.54 13.65 -18.79
C LYS A 265 -22.05 13.60 -19.18
N SER A 266 -21.51 12.41 -19.49
CA SER A 266 -20.12 12.28 -19.94
C SER A 266 -19.90 12.81 -21.34
N LYS A 267 -20.85 12.58 -22.27
CA LYS A 267 -20.79 13.14 -23.64
C LYS A 267 -20.79 14.67 -23.60
N LYS A 268 -21.61 15.28 -22.74
CA LYS A 268 -21.66 16.75 -22.58
C LYS A 268 -20.40 17.35 -21.94
N SER A 269 -19.71 16.63 -21.06
CA SER A 269 -18.43 17.09 -20.48
C SER A 269 -17.27 16.99 -21.48
N GLU A 270 -17.27 15.96 -22.32
CA GLU A 270 -16.21 15.76 -23.31
C GLU A 270 -16.27 16.80 -24.43
N GLU A 271 -17.47 17.17 -24.89
CA GLU A 271 -17.64 18.23 -25.88
C GLU A 271 -17.18 19.60 -25.35
N LYS A 272 -17.46 19.91 -24.07
CA LYS A 272 -16.98 21.13 -23.41
C LYS A 272 -15.45 21.15 -23.29
N ALA A 273 -14.83 20.03 -22.93
CA ALA A 273 -13.38 19.92 -22.85
C ALA A 273 -12.70 20.11 -24.21
N LYS A 274 -13.27 19.54 -25.29
CA LYS A 274 -12.77 19.74 -26.66
C LYS A 274 -12.84 21.20 -27.10
N LYS A 275 -13.94 21.90 -26.79
CA LYS A 275 -14.10 23.35 -27.08
C LYS A 275 -13.11 24.23 -26.30
N ILE A 276 -12.83 23.90 -25.04
CA ILE A 276 -11.84 24.64 -24.22
C ILE A 276 -10.42 24.39 -24.75
N SER A 277 -10.09 23.15 -25.10
CA SER A 277 -8.77 22.78 -25.63
C SER A 277 -8.47 23.47 -26.97
N SER A 278 -9.46 23.58 -27.86
CA SER A 278 -9.27 24.26 -29.16
C SER A 278 -9.06 25.76 -28.99
N ALA A 279 -9.79 26.41 -28.06
CA ALA A 279 -9.64 27.83 -27.78
C ALA A 279 -8.27 28.17 -27.16
N PHE A 280 -7.79 27.34 -26.23
CA PHE A 280 -6.47 27.52 -25.61
C PHE A 280 -5.32 27.36 -26.61
N SER A 281 -5.40 26.38 -27.51
CA SER A 281 -4.38 26.17 -28.55
C SER A 281 -4.28 27.34 -29.51
N PHE A 282 -5.42 27.94 -29.89
CA PHE A 282 -5.44 29.07 -30.82
C PHE A 282 -4.86 30.34 -30.18
N ALA A 283 -5.23 30.65 -28.92
CA ALA A 283 -4.70 31.79 -28.20
C ALA A 283 -3.19 31.68 -27.93
N PHE A 284 -2.68 30.48 -27.66
CA PHE A 284 -1.26 30.24 -27.46
C PHE A 284 -0.47 30.43 -28.77
N CYS A 285 -0.96 29.91 -29.90
CA CYS A 285 -0.35 30.12 -31.21
C CYS A 285 -0.28 31.60 -31.60
N LEU A 286 -1.36 32.36 -31.40
CA LEU A 286 -1.39 33.80 -31.72
C LEU A 286 -0.40 34.61 -30.88
N ARG A 287 -0.29 34.34 -29.58
CA ARG A 287 0.69 35.00 -28.70
C ARG A 287 2.12 34.69 -29.12
N PHE A 288 2.41 33.44 -29.50
CA PHE A 288 3.73 33.04 -29.96
C PHE A 288 4.11 33.72 -31.28
N LEU A 289 3.16 33.81 -32.23
CA LEU A 289 3.35 34.49 -33.51
C LEU A 289 3.63 36.00 -33.32
N LEU A 290 2.87 36.67 -32.45
CA LEU A 290 3.08 38.08 -32.08
C LEU A 290 4.46 38.32 -31.46
N LEU A 291 4.92 37.41 -30.60
CA LEU A 291 6.22 37.51 -29.93
C LEU A 291 7.38 37.34 -30.93
N LEU A 292 7.24 36.41 -31.90
CA LEU A 292 8.20 36.26 -33.00
C LEU A 292 8.26 37.51 -33.88
N LEU A 293 7.10 38.10 -34.22
CA LEU A 293 7.04 39.33 -35.01
C LEU A 293 7.74 40.49 -34.28
N LEU A 294 7.50 40.64 -32.97
CA LEU A 294 8.13 41.66 -32.14
C LEU A 294 9.66 41.50 -32.10
N LEU A 295 10.16 40.27 -31.97
CA LEU A 295 11.60 39.99 -32.00
C LEU A 295 12.23 40.30 -33.36
N LEU A 296 11.52 40.05 -34.45
CA LEU A 296 11.98 40.42 -35.80
C LEU A 296 12.06 41.94 -35.97
N LEU A 297 11.06 42.68 -35.49
CA LEU A 297 11.06 44.15 -35.51
C LEU A 297 12.21 44.71 -34.66
N LEU A 298 12.46 44.14 -33.47
CA LEU A 298 13.57 44.56 -32.61
C LEU A 298 14.94 44.30 -33.28
N ARG A 299 15.10 43.16 -33.95
CA ARG A 299 16.32 42.86 -34.73
C ARG A 299 16.51 43.81 -35.90
N LEU A 300 15.43 44.20 -36.58
CA LEU A 300 15.46 45.17 -37.67
C LEU A 300 15.87 46.55 -37.15
N LEU A 301 15.27 47.00 -36.04
CA LEU A 301 15.61 48.25 -35.38
C LEU A 301 17.06 48.28 -34.92
N LEU A 302 17.58 47.19 -34.35
CA LEU A 302 18.98 47.10 -33.93
C LEU A 302 19.94 47.18 -35.14
N ARG A 303 19.58 46.55 -36.27
CA ARG A 303 20.35 46.67 -37.52
C ARG A 303 20.33 48.10 -38.07
N LEU A 304 19.18 48.76 -38.07
CA LEU A 304 19.05 50.17 -38.44
C LEU A 304 19.89 51.06 -37.52
N LEU A 305 19.84 50.84 -36.21
CA LEU A 305 20.64 51.59 -35.24
C LEU A 305 22.14 51.41 -35.50
N LEU A 306 22.59 50.17 -35.76
CA LEU A 306 23.97 49.86 -36.14
C LEU A 306 24.41 50.52 -37.45
N LEU A 307 23.50 50.68 -38.42
CA LEU A 307 23.75 51.40 -39.68
C LEU A 307 23.78 52.92 -39.48
N CYS A 308 22.99 53.44 -38.54
CA CYS A 308 22.95 54.86 -38.20
C CYS A 308 24.08 55.29 -37.26
N LEU A 309 24.77 54.36 -36.58
CA LEU A 309 25.96 54.70 -35.81
C LEU A 309 27.08 55.08 -36.78
N PRO A 310 27.52 56.35 -36.79
CA PRO A 310 28.69 56.73 -37.56
C PRO A 310 29.88 55.95 -37.01
N TYR A 311 30.36 54.97 -37.76
CA TYR A 311 31.64 54.32 -37.52
C TYR A 311 32.76 55.25 -38.01
N PRO A 312 33.37 56.07 -37.13
CA PRO A 312 34.81 56.24 -37.25
C PRO A 312 35.52 56.14 -35.90
N LEU A 313 36.84 55.92 -35.94
CA LEU A 313 37.86 56.01 -34.86
C LEU A 313 38.48 54.71 -34.31
N LEU A 314 38.44 53.59 -35.05
CA LEU A 314 39.26 52.41 -34.73
C LEU A 314 40.37 52.10 -35.75
N THR A 315 40.67 53.02 -36.66
CA THR A 315 41.73 52.81 -37.67
C THR A 315 43.07 53.49 -37.35
N SER A 316 43.20 54.33 -36.30
CA SER A 316 44.49 54.99 -36.02
C SER A 316 45.48 54.13 -35.22
N LYS A 317 45.02 53.30 -34.26
CA LYS A 317 45.93 52.54 -33.38
C LYS A 317 46.48 51.23 -33.98
N ALA A 318 45.92 50.73 -35.08
CA ALA A 318 46.36 49.45 -35.67
C ALA A 318 47.59 49.57 -36.59
N LYS A 319 47.88 50.77 -37.14
CA LYS A 319 49.05 50.95 -38.03
C LYS A 319 50.39 51.06 -37.28
N GLU A 320 50.38 51.39 -36.00
CA GLU A 320 51.63 51.58 -35.24
C GLU A 320 52.27 50.25 -34.77
N LYS A 321 51.46 49.22 -34.48
CA LYS A 321 51.99 47.91 -34.05
C LYS A 321 52.63 47.08 -35.18
N VAL A 322 52.21 47.25 -36.44
CA VAL A 322 52.77 46.49 -37.57
C VAL A 322 54.18 46.97 -37.96
N LYS A 323 54.52 48.24 -37.72
CA LYS A 323 55.86 48.76 -38.04
C LYS A 323 56.95 48.26 -37.08
N LYS A 324 56.59 47.94 -35.82
CA LYS A 324 57.55 47.47 -34.81
C LYS A 324 57.98 46.01 -35.01
N VAL A 325 57.11 45.15 -35.55
CA VAL A 325 57.43 43.72 -35.76
C VAL A 325 58.31 43.49 -36.99
N LYS A 326 58.21 44.31 -38.03
CA LYS A 326 59.06 44.16 -39.23
C LYS A 326 60.53 44.53 -39.02
N ASN A 327 60.85 45.45 -38.09
CA ASN A 327 62.24 45.82 -37.83
C ASN A 327 62.98 44.82 -36.93
N ALA A 328 62.29 44.02 -36.11
CA ALA A 328 62.94 43.05 -35.22
C ALA A 328 63.42 41.78 -35.93
N ASN A 329 62.88 41.46 -37.13
CA ASN A 329 63.17 40.20 -37.81
C ASN A 329 64.31 40.28 -38.84
N THR A 330 64.86 41.47 -39.08
CA THR A 330 65.98 41.67 -40.03
C THR A 330 67.35 41.60 -39.35
N GLN A 331 67.40 41.67 -38.01
CA GLN A 331 68.66 41.82 -37.28
C GLN A 331 69.18 40.52 -36.62
N GLY A 332 68.44 39.40 -36.72
CA GLY A 332 68.78 38.13 -36.06
C GLY A 332 69.32 37.01 -36.96
N ARG A 333 69.60 37.25 -38.26
CA ARG A 333 69.95 36.16 -39.21
C ARG A 333 71.28 36.35 -39.97
N SER A 334 72.09 37.34 -39.64
CA SER A 334 73.38 37.58 -40.33
C SER A 334 74.61 37.50 -39.42
N GLU A 335 74.47 37.14 -38.14
CA GLU A 335 75.63 36.85 -37.30
C GLU A 335 76.04 35.37 -37.45
N SER A 336 77.11 35.21 -38.23
CA SER A 336 78.26 34.38 -37.86
C SER A 336 78.16 32.90 -38.22
N ILE A 337 78.06 32.68 -39.54
CA ILE A 337 78.93 31.72 -40.22
C ILE A 337 80.29 32.40 -40.39
N SER A 338 81.36 31.69 -40.02
CA SER A 338 82.82 31.99 -40.14
C SER A 338 83.49 32.46 -38.85
#